data_AF-A0A3M0JUC0-F1
#
_entry.id   AF-A0A3M0JUC0-F1
#
_cell.length_a   1.000
_cell.length_b   1.000
_cell.length_c   1.000
_cell.angle_alpha   90.00
_cell.angle_beta   90.00
_cell.angle_gamma   90.00
#
_symmetry.space_group_name_H-M   'P 1'
#
loop_
_entity.id
_entity.type
_entity.pdbx_description
1 polymer ?
#
loop_
_entity_poly.entity_id
_entity_poly.type
_entity_poly.pdbx_seq_one_letter_code
_entity_poly.pdbx_strand_id
1 'polypeptide(L)'
;MGGAVGGVGFVNAPLTASEVRSFKKELGSLVEDPIGVSNQVDQFLGPNVYTWEELNSILKILFSPEEARMICTAGMRIWERENRIGPPGDIKLPIVNPRWSPNREEDRRNMEDYRNLIVRGIKESVPPEQQHQVSF
;
A
#
# COMPACT_ATOMS: atom_id res chain seq x y z
N MET A 1 19.53 24.22 -10.16
CA MET A 1 18.27 24.33 -9.38
C MET A 1 17.15 24.54 -10.37
N GLY A 2 16.27 23.56 -10.55
CA GLY A 2 15.12 23.63 -11.46
C GLY A 2 13.91 23.09 -10.69
N GLY A 3 12.92 23.95 -10.50
CA GLY A 3 11.84 23.80 -9.52
C GLY A 3 10.90 22.64 -9.78
N ALA A 4 10.39 22.11 -8.66
CA ALA A 4 9.30 21.16 -8.60
C ALA A 4 8.06 21.71 -9.32
N VAL A 5 7.62 20.98 -10.34
CA VAL A 5 6.24 21.07 -10.83
C VAL A 5 5.45 20.01 -10.07
N GLY A 6 4.97 20.40 -8.89
CA GLY A 6 3.95 19.66 -8.15
C GLY A 6 2.62 19.80 -8.86
N GLY A 7 2.43 19.05 -9.94
CA GLY A 7 1.10 18.73 -10.46
C GLY A 7 0.73 17.37 -9.92
N VAL A 8 -0.35 17.28 -9.13
CA VAL A 8 -1.07 16.01 -8.96
C VAL A 8 -1.72 15.71 -10.30
N GLY A 9 -0.92 15.25 -11.25
CA GLY A 9 -1.36 14.82 -12.56
C GLY A 9 -1.88 13.40 -12.41
N PHE A 10 -3.12 13.15 -12.84
CA PHE A 10 -3.57 11.78 -13.06
C PHE A 10 -2.60 11.12 -14.04
N VAL A 11 -1.72 10.24 -13.55
CA VAL A 11 -0.92 9.38 -14.41
C VAL A 11 -1.88 8.44 -15.13
N ASN A 12 -2.24 8.83 -16.35
CA ASN A 12 -3.14 8.10 -17.24
C ASN A 12 -2.42 6.91 -17.93
N ALA A 13 -1.27 6.50 -17.39
CA ALA A 13 -0.54 5.32 -17.83
C ALA A 13 -0.64 4.28 -16.71
N PRO A 14 -1.38 3.17 -16.92
CA PRO A 14 -1.35 2.08 -15.96
C PRO A 14 0.10 1.64 -15.79
N LEU A 15 0.55 1.51 -14.55
CA LEU A 15 1.87 0.97 -14.23
C LEU A 15 2.05 -0.33 -15.01
N THR A 16 3.04 -0.37 -15.89
CA THR A 16 3.24 -1.54 -16.75
C THR A 16 3.70 -2.70 -15.89
N ALA A 17 3.27 -3.91 -16.21
CA ALA A 17 3.71 -5.10 -15.46
C ALA A 17 5.25 -5.23 -15.41
N SER A 18 5.95 -4.69 -16.42
CA SER A 18 7.41 -4.61 -16.49
C SER A 18 7.99 -3.68 -15.42
N GLU A 19 7.42 -2.49 -15.20
CA GLU A 19 7.85 -1.56 -14.16
C GLU A 19 7.64 -2.16 -12.77
N VAL A 20 6.48 -2.76 -12.51
CA VAL A 20 6.17 -3.39 -11.22
C VAL A 20 7.09 -4.58 -10.96
N ARG A 21 7.43 -5.38 -11.98
CA ARG A 21 8.38 -6.50 -11.87
C ARG A 21 9.81 -6.02 -11.62
N SER A 22 10.24 -4.94 -12.27
CA SER A 22 11.55 -4.34 -12.01
C SER A 22 11.60 -3.78 -10.60
N PHE A 23 10.54 -3.09 -10.15
CA PHE A 23 10.42 -2.61 -8.79
C PHE A 23 10.45 -3.77 -7.78
N LYS A 24 9.75 -4.89 -8.00
CA LYS A 24 9.84 -6.08 -7.14
C LYS A 24 11.26 -6.65 -7.02
N LYS A 25 12.12 -6.51 -8.06
CA LYS A 25 13.51 -6.96 -7.98
C LYS A 25 14.38 -6.04 -7.12
N GLU A 26 14.05 -4.75 -7.08
CA GLU A 26 14.71 -3.75 -6.24
C GLU A 26 14.13 -3.72 -4.81
N LEU A 27 12.86 -4.12 -4.68
CA LEU A 27 12.17 -4.21 -3.41
C LEU A 27 12.85 -5.26 -2.54
N GLY A 28 13.35 -4.83 -1.38
CA GLY A 28 13.93 -5.72 -0.40
C GLY A 28 12.92 -6.71 0.18
N SER A 29 13.39 -7.59 1.05
CA SER A 29 12.51 -8.47 1.81
C SER A 29 11.68 -7.66 2.79
N LEU A 30 10.35 -7.82 2.74
CA LEU A 30 9.43 -7.20 3.69
C LEU A 30 9.80 -7.53 5.14
N VAL A 31 10.29 -8.74 5.39
CA VAL A 31 10.63 -9.23 6.73
C VAL A 31 11.94 -8.64 7.24
N GLU A 32 12.91 -8.41 6.35
CA GLU A 32 14.23 -7.88 6.73
C GLU A 32 14.18 -6.35 6.96
N ASP A 33 13.52 -5.61 6.06
CA ASP A 33 13.37 -4.16 6.20
C ASP A 33 11.96 -3.68 5.80
N PRO A 34 10.96 -3.88 6.67
CA PRO A 34 9.59 -3.43 6.41
C PRO A 34 9.49 -1.90 6.29
N ILE A 35 10.41 -1.16 6.91
CA ILE A 35 10.41 0.31 6.90
C ILE A 35 10.90 0.83 5.55
N GLY A 36 12.02 0.30 5.04
CA GLY A 36 12.53 0.61 3.71
C GLY A 36 11.55 0.22 2.62
N VAL A 37 10.98 -0.99 2.69
CA VAL A 37 9.94 -1.46 1.76
C VAL A 37 8.72 -0.53 1.78
N SER A 38 8.26 -0.09 2.96
CA SER A 38 7.15 0.88 3.06
C SER A 38 7.47 2.19 2.36
N ASN A 39 8.67 2.73 2.54
CA ASN A 39 9.08 3.99 1.93
C ASN A 39 9.22 3.86 0.41
N GLN A 40 9.80 2.75 -0.07
CA GLN A 40 9.92 2.47 -1.50
C GLN A 40 8.53 2.35 -2.15
N VAL A 41 7.60 1.63 -1.52
CA VAL A 41 6.23 1.49 -2.03
C VAL A 41 5.50 2.83 -2.04
N ASP A 42 5.63 3.66 -1.00
CA ASP A 42 5.02 4.99 -0.96
C ASP A 42 5.56 5.91 -2.07
N GLN A 43 6.87 5.88 -2.31
CA GLN A 43 7.53 6.61 -3.40
C GLN A 43 7.10 6.10 -4.78
N PHE A 44 7.02 4.77 -4.96
CA PHE A 44 6.63 4.13 -6.22
C PHE A 44 5.19 4.48 -6.61
N LEU A 45 4.27 4.45 -5.65
CA LEU A 45 2.90 4.90 -5.86
C LEU A 45 2.87 6.43 -6.06
N GLY A 46 3.70 7.17 -5.33
CA GLY A 46 3.74 8.63 -5.40
C GLY A 46 2.37 9.25 -5.05
N PRO A 47 2.13 10.53 -5.40
CA PRO A 47 0.88 11.24 -5.09
C PRO A 47 -0.29 10.84 -6.00
N ASN A 48 -0.16 9.77 -6.78
CA ASN A 48 -1.14 9.38 -7.77
C ASN A 48 -2.34 8.68 -7.13
N VAL A 49 -3.53 8.94 -7.68
CA VAL A 49 -4.76 8.25 -7.30
C VAL A 49 -4.90 7.00 -8.16
N TYR A 50 -4.58 5.85 -7.56
CA TYR A 50 -4.80 4.55 -8.19
C TYR A 50 -6.16 3.98 -7.76
N THR A 51 -6.79 3.28 -8.68
CA THR A 51 -7.98 2.48 -8.37
C THR A 51 -7.63 1.27 -7.52
N TRP A 52 -8.62 0.70 -6.84
CA TRP A 52 -8.44 -0.54 -6.07
C TRP A 52 -7.90 -1.68 -6.96
N GLU A 53 -8.34 -1.79 -8.22
CA GLU A 53 -7.88 -2.83 -9.14
C GLU A 53 -6.41 -2.66 -9.52
N GLU A 54 -5.96 -1.43 -9.74
CA GLU A 54 -4.55 -1.12 -10.01
C GLU A 54 -3.69 -1.41 -8.79
N LEU A 55 -4.07 -0.92 -7.60
CA LEU A 55 -3.33 -1.19 -6.36
C LEU A 55 -3.28 -2.68 -6.05
N ASN A 56 -4.40 -3.40 -6.17
CA ASN A 56 -4.42 -4.84 -5.95
C ASN A 56 -3.56 -5.59 -6.99
N SER A 57 -3.52 -5.13 -8.23
CA SER A 57 -2.66 -5.72 -9.26
C SER A 57 -1.18 -5.49 -8.95
N ILE A 58 -0.82 -4.29 -8.51
CA ILE A 58 0.54 -3.96 -8.07
C ILE A 58 0.92 -4.83 -6.87
N LEU A 59 0.09 -4.87 -5.83
CA LEU A 59 0.35 -5.64 -4.62
C LEU A 59 0.51 -7.14 -4.89
N LYS A 60 -0.27 -7.72 -5.80
CA LYS A 60 -0.14 -9.13 -6.20
C LYS A 60 1.17 -9.45 -6.94
N ILE A 61 1.80 -8.45 -7.55
CA ILE A 61 3.12 -8.60 -8.18
C ILE A 61 4.22 -8.35 -7.15
N LEU A 62 4.01 -7.39 -6.25
CA LEU A 62 5.00 -6.99 -5.25
C LEU A 62 5.09 -7.92 -4.05
N PHE A 63 4.00 -8.58 -3.68
CA PHE A 63 3.92 -9.36 -2.47
C PHE A 63 3.27 -10.71 -2.74
N SER A 64 3.73 -11.70 -1.99
CA SER A 64 3.11 -13.02 -1.95
C SER A 64 1.73 -12.94 -1.29
N PRO A 65 0.82 -13.89 -1.54
CA PRO A 65 -0.50 -13.92 -0.90
C PRO A 65 -0.43 -13.89 0.64
N GLU A 66 0.64 -14.42 1.23
CA GLU A 66 0.91 -14.39 2.68
C GLU A 66 1.30 -12.97 3.14
N GLU A 67 2.24 -12.34 2.46
CA GLU A 67 2.69 -10.97 2.74
C GLU A 67 1.54 -9.97 2.58
N ALA A 68 0.77 -10.07 1.50
CA ALA A 68 -0.42 -9.25 1.28
C ALA A 68 -1.45 -9.43 2.41
N ARG A 69 -1.65 -10.65 2.91
CA ARG A 69 -2.52 -10.90 4.07
C ARG A 69 -1.99 -10.29 5.36
N MET A 70 -0.68 -10.35 5.60
CA MET A 70 -0.05 -9.71 6.75
C MET A 70 -0.19 -8.19 6.69
N ILE A 71 0.08 -7.58 5.53
CA ILE A 71 -0.06 -6.14 5.27
C ILE A 71 -1.52 -5.71 5.50
N CYS A 72 -2.49 -6.40 4.91
CA CYS A 72 -3.91 -6.10 5.10
C CYS A 72 -4.31 -6.24 6.57
N THR A 73 -3.85 -7.27 7.27
CA THR A 73 -4.17 -7.47 8.69
C THR A 73 -3.59 -6.37 9.57
N ALA A 74 -2.34 -5.97 9.31
CA ALA A 74 -1.72 -4.85 10.01
C ALA A 74 -2.46 -3.53 9.72
N GLY A 75 -2.78 -3.27 8.45
CA GLY A 75 -3.57 -2.11 8.05
C GLY A 75 -4.95 -2.08 8.72
N MET A 76 -5.64 -3.21 8.83
CA MET A 76 -6.95 -3.30 9.50
C MET A 76 -6.82 -2.93 10.98
N ARG A 77 -5.80 -3.43 11.67
CA ARG A 77 -5.52 -3.08 13.07
C ARG A 77 -5.21 -1.59 13.25
N ILE A 78 -4.46 -0.99 12.33
CA ILE A 78 -4.17 0.45 12.34
C ILE A 78 -5.47 1.24 12.19
N TRP A 79 -6.29 0.87 11.19
CA TRP A 79 -7.57 1.53 10.96
C TRP A 79 -8.48 1.44 12.18
N GLU A 80 -8.65 0.25 12.77
CA GLU A 80 -9.51 0.03 13.94
C GLU A 80 -9.00 0.79 15.18
N ARG A 81 -7.68 0.92 15.33
CA ARG A 81 -7.06 1.70 16.41
C ARG A 81 -7.39 3.19 16.26
N GLU A 82 -7.30 3.72 15.05
CA GLU A 82 -7.57 5.14 14.75
C GLU A 82 -9.07 5.46 14.68
N ASN A 83 -9.88 4.51 14.22
CA ASN A 83 -11.30 4.66 13.94
C ASN A 83 -12.14 3.76 14.84
N ARG A 84 -12.08 3.98 16.16
CA ARG A 84 -12.80 3.16 17.16
C ARG A 84 -14.33 3.15 17.00
N ILE A 85 -14.89 4.13 16.29
CA ILE A 85 -16.33 4.29 16.02
C ILE A 85 -16.64 4.12 14.51
N GLY A 86 -15.61 3.94 13.69
CA GLY A 86 -15.74 3.86 12.24
C GLY A 86 -16.17 2.46 11.74
N PRO A 87 -16.31 2.30 10.42
CA PRO A 87 -16.52 0.98 9.83
C PRO A 87 -15.34 0.06 10.16
N PRO A 88 -15.55 -1.26 10.25
CA PRO A 88 -14.49 -2.22 10.51
C PRO A 88 -13.42 -2.21 9.40
N GLY A 89 -12.21 -2.65 9.74
CA GLY A 89 -11.05 -2.55 8.86
C GLY A 89 -11.21 -3.30 7.54
N ASP A 90 -11.99 -4.38 7.50
CA ASP A 90 -12.25 -5.18 6.30
C ASP A 90 -13.05 -4.42 5.22
N ILE A 91 -13.86 -3.43 5.62
CA ILE A 91 -14.52 -2.52 4.68
C ILE A 91 -13.50 -1.57 4.04
N LYS A 92 -12.46 -1.18 4.78
CA LYS A 92 -11.42 -0.26 4.32
C LYS A 92 -10.25 -0.93 3.62
N LEU A 93 -9.99 -2.19 3.94
CA LEU A 93 -9.02 -3.06 3.27
C LEU A 93 -9.72 -4.30 2.69
N PRO A 94 -10.61 -4.10 1.71
CA PRO A 94 -11.32 -5.21 1.12
C PRO A 94 -10.35 -6.10 0.33
N ILE A 95 -10.46 -7.41 0.56
CA ILE A 95 -9.67 -8.45 -0.13
C ILE A 95 -10.20 -8.67 -1.56
N VAL A 96 -11.49 -8.40 -1.76
CA VAL A 96 -12.21 -8.51 -3.04
C VAL A 96 -12.57 -7.13 -3.57
N ASN A 97 -12.82 -7.02 -4.89
CA ASN A 97 -13.10 -5.73 -5.51
C ASN A 97 -14.38 -5.10 -4.90
N PRO A 98 -14.28 -3.94 -4.22
CA PRO A 98 -15.41 -3.25 -3.63
C PRO A 98 -16.24 -2.45 -4.66
N ARG A 99 -15.79 -2.39 -5.92
CA ARG A 99 -16.35 -1.58 -7.02
C ARG A 99 -16.38 -0.07 -6.73
N TRP A 100 -15.36 0.43 -6.03
CA TRP A 100 -15.19 1.86 -5.78
C TRP A 100 -15.04 2.63 -7.08
N SER A 101 -15.83 3.69 -7.23
CA SER A 101 -15.84 4.53 -8.43
C SER A 101 -15.02 5.81 -8.19
N PRO A 102 -14.06 6.16 -9.06
CA PRO A 102 -13.27 7.39 -8.91
C PRO A 102 -14.12 8.68 -9.03
N ASN A 103 -15.35 8.56 -9.55
CA ASN A 103 -16.30 9.64 -9.68
C ASN A 103 -17.08 9.96 -8.38
N ARG A 104 -17.00 9.10 -7.36
CA ARG A 104 -17.67 9.30 -6.07
C ARG A 104 -16.64 9.74 -5.03
N GLU A 105 -16.93 10.83 -4.33
CA GLU A 105 -16.01 11.38 -3.32
C GLU A 105 -15.74 10.41 -2.18
N GLU A 106 -16.77 9.69 -1.71
CA GLU A 106 -16.62 8.66 -0.68
C GLU A 106 -15.69 7.52 -1.13
N ASP A 107 -15.85 7.06 -2.36
CA ASP A 107 -15.02 6.02 -2.96
C ASP A 107 -13.58 6.48 -3.18
N ARG A 108 -13.38 7.74 -3.59
CA ARG A 108 -12.04 8.34 -3.65
C ARG A 108 -11.37 8.35 -2.29
N ARG A 109 -12.10 8.75 -1.25
CA ARG A 109 -11.58 8.72 0.13
C ARG A 109 -11.25 7.29 0.54
N ASN A 110 -12.08 6.31 0.17
CA ASN A 110 -11.78 4.90 0.41
C ASN A 110 -10.51 4.43 -0.32
N MET A 111 -10.27 4.85 -1.57
CA MET A 111 -9.03 4.55 -2.30
C MET A 111 -7.80 5.19 -1.66
N GLU A 112 -7.91 6.43 -1.18
CA GLU A 112 -6.86 7.13 -0.45
C GLU A 112 -6.56 6.44 0.89
N ASP A 113 -7.60 6.10 1.66
CA ASP A 113 -7.49 5.32 2.90
C ASP A 113 -6.82 3.97 2.63
N TYR A 114 -7.24 3.26 1.57
CA TYR A 114 -6.67 1.97 1.19
C TYR A 114 -5.17 2.08 0.88
N ARG A 115 -4.75 3.04 0.02
CA ARG A 115 -3.33 3.30 -0.26
C ARG A 115 -2.55 3.55 1.03
N ASN A 116 -3.05 4.44 1.89
CA ASN A 116 -2.38 4.82 3.13
C ASN A 116 -2.27 3.64 4.10
N LEU A 117 -3.34 2.87 4.27
CA LEU A 117 -3.36 1.69 5.14
C LEU A 117 -2.47 0.57 4.62
N ILE A 118 -2.30 0.40 3.31
CA ILE A 118 -1.37 -0.55 2.72
C ILE A 118 0.08 -0.15 3.04
N VAL A 119 0.46 1.10 2.79
CA VAL A 119 1.81 1.61 3.09
C VAL A 119 2.12 1.47 4.58
N ARG A 120 1.20 1.89 5.46
CA ARG A 120 1.36 1.74 6.91
C ARG A 120 1.31 0.29 7.36
N GLY A 121 0.48 -0.53 6.70
CA GLY A 121 0.37 -1.96 6.94
C GLY A 121 1.67 -2.70 6.66
N ILE A 122 2.41 -2.32 5.60
CA ILE A 122 3.76 -2.82 5.34
C ILE A 122 4.68 -2.55 6.54
N LYS A 123 4.68 -1.32 7.05
CA LYS A 123 5.50 -0.90 8.19
C LYS A 123 5.22 -1.67 9.49
N GLU A 124 3.95 -1.99 9.77
CA GLU A 124 3.52 -2.72 10.98
C GLU A 124 3.26 -4.22 10.74
N SER A 125 3.50 -4.73 9.53
CA SER A 125 3.26 -6.14 9.19
C SER A 125 4.23 -7.09 9.91
N VAL A 126 5.43 -6.61 10.21
CA VAL A 126 6.47 -7.36 10.90
C VAL A 126 6.59 -6.85 12.33
N PRO A 127 6.38 -7.71 13.34
CA PRO A 127 6.55 -7.31 14.73
C PRO A 127 8.03 -7.00 15.03
N PRO A 128 8.31 -6.00 15.88
CA PRO A 128 9.69 -5.58 16.21
C PRO A 128 10.53 -6.69 16.88
N GLU A 129 9.90 -7.73 17.40
CA GLU A 129 10.57 -8.92 17.94
C GLU A 129 11.35 -9.71 16.86
N GLN A 130 10.93 -9.64 15.59
CA GLN A 130 11.64 -10.28 14.47
C GLN A 130 12.75 -9.40 13.87
N GLN A 131 12.73 -8.09 14.12
CA GLN A 131 13.75 -7.15 13.63
C GLN A 131 15.07 -7.24 14.39
N HIS A 132 15.06 -7.74 15.63
CA HIS A 132 16.25 -7.76 16.51
C HIS A 132 17.03 -9.08 16.50
N GLN A 133 16.66 -10.07 15.67
CA GLN A 133 17.34 -11.38 15.63
C GLN A 133 18.45 -11.48 14.55
N VAL A 134 18.92 -10.36 14.04
CA VAL A 134 20.12 -10.29 13.17
C VAL A 134 21.16 -9.38 13.81
N SER A 135 21.76 -9.88 14.89
CA SER A 135 23.03 -9.37 15.39
C SER A 135 23.81 -10.61 15.85
N PHE A 136 24.63 -11.14 14.94
CA PHE A 136 25.67 -12.12 15.27
C PHE A 136 26.85 -11.40 15.95
#